data_AF-A0A0F6R1B6-F1
#
_entry.id   AF-A0A0F6R1B6-F1
#
_cell.length_a   1.000
_cell.length_b   1.000
_cell.length_c   1.000
_cell.angle_alpha   90.00
_cell.angle_beta   90.00
_cell.angle_gamma   90.00
#
_symmetry.space_group_name_H-M   'P 1'
#
loop_
_entity.id
_entity.type
_entity.pdbx_description
1 polymer ?
#
loop_
_entity_poly.entity_id
_entity_poly.type
_entity_poly.pdbx_seq_one_letter_code
_entity_poly.pdbx_strand_id
1 'polypeptide(L)'
;MKIRKIGLTIASALMMVGSAAAIAPAHAETVSDYTKYFTGEQFASWKSRTEGCTSLYGEQYREDCEYYSVAMEYYEFYYQEGDQEEYERYGARAGEIWGKLFDLTYGKNSAMG
;
A
#
# COMPACT_ATOMS: atom_id res chain seq x y z
N MET A 1 -20.39 -60.65 -4.97
CA MET A 1 -19.34 -59.75 -5.51
C MET A 1 -19.79 -58.31 -5.29
N LYS A 2 -19.04 -57.51 -4.50
CA LYS A 2 -19.36 -56.12 -4.16
C LYS A 2 -18.50 -55.19 -5.02
N ILE A 3 -19.13 -54.42 -5.92
CA ILE A 3 -18.46 -53.37 -6.69
C ILE A 3 -18.65 -52.05 -5.93
N ARG A 4 -17.56 -51.48 -5.41
CA ARG A 4 -17.53 -50.12 -4.88
C ARG A 4 -17.18 -49.18 -6.03
N LYS A 5 -18.13 -48.32 -6.44
CA LYS A 5 -17.85 -47.17 -7.31
C LYS A 5 -17.60 -45.96 -6.41
N ILE A 6 -16.35 -45.56 -6.30
CA ILE A 6 -15.98 -44.28 -5.67
C ILE A 6 -16.18 -43.22 -6.75
N GLY A 7 -17.30 -42.50 -6.67
CA GLY A 7 -17.56 -41.33 -7.50
C GLY A 7 -16.77 -40.16 -6.97
N LEU A 8 -15.73 -39.77 -7.70
CA LEU A 8 -14.91 -38.59 -7.45
C LEU A 8 -15.69 -37.36 -7.95
N THR A 9 -16.39 -36.64 -7.06
CA THR A 9 -16.96 -35.32 -7.39
C THR A 9 -15.95 -34.24 -7.03
N ILE A 10 -15.28 -33.74 -8.05
CA ILE A 10 -14.50 -32.51 -8.03
C ILE A 10 -15.49 -31.35 -7.89
N ALA A 11 -15.59 -30.75 -6.71
CA ALA A 11 -16.33 -29.52 -6.51
C ALA A 11 -15.38 -28.34 -6.77
N SER A 12 -15.81 -27.53 -7.74
CA SER A 12 -15.05 -26.51 -8.43
C SER A 12 -14.50 -25.40 -7.54
N ALA A 13 -13.36 -24.90 -8.02
CA ALA A 13 -12.66 -23.72 -7.58
C ALA A 13 -13.55 -22.48 -7.42
N LEU A 14 -13.38 -21.80 -6.30
CA LEU A 14 -13.55 -20.35 -6.15
C LEU A 14 -12.42 -19.84 -5.27
N MET A 15 -11.19 -19.94 -5.78
CA MET A 15 -10.11 -19.10 -5.27
C MET A 15 -10.27 -17.74 -5.93
N MET A 16 -11.07 -16.85 -5.32
CA MET A 16 -10.89 -15.42 -5.55
C MET A 16 -9.57 -15.02 -4.89
N VAL A 17 -8.45 -15.42 -5.49
CA VAL A 17 -7.21 -14.68 -5.34
C VAL A 17 -7.44 -13.41 -6.15
N GLY A 18 -8.11 -12.44 -5.52
CA GLY A 18 -8.01 -11.07 -5.96
C GLY A 18 -6.52 -10.80 -6.04
N SER A 19 -6.04 -10.51 -7.24
CA SER A 19 -4.68 -10.08 -7.47
C SER A 19 -4.48 -8.76 -6.73
N ALA A 20 -4.24 -8.82 -5.43
CA ALA A 20 -3.34 -7.89 -4.80
C ALA A 20 -2.02 -8.14 -5.52
N ALA A 21 -1.76 -7.36 -6.57
CA ALA A 21 -0.40 -7.17 -7.03
C ALA A 21 0.32 -6.60 -5.81
N ALA A 22 0.93 -7.50 -5.01
CA ALA A 22 1.93 -7.11 -4.07
C ALA A 22 3.00 -6.45 -4.94
N ILE A 23 3.07 -5.13 -4.85
CA ILE A 23 4.17 -4.33 -5.40
C ILE A 23 5.42 -5.08 -4.95
N ALA A 24 6.14 -5.67 -5.91
CA ALA A 24 7.30 -6.48 -5.60
C ALA A 24 8.23 -5.61 -4.76
N PRO A 25 8.63 -6.03 -3.55
CA PRO A 25 9.43 -5.19 -2.68
C PRO A 25 10.81 -5.13 -3.31
N ALA A 26 11.08 -4.07 -4.07
CA ALA A 26 12.43 -3.66 -4.36
C ALA A 26 13.01 -3.20 -3.03
N HIS A 27 13.53 -4.16 -2.26
CA HIS A 27 13.93 -4.07 -0.86
C HIS A 27 12.74 -3.99 0.11
N ALA A 28 12.59 -4.99 0.99
CA ALA A 28 11.53 -5.07 2.01
C ALA A 28 11.81 -4.10 3.16
N GLU A 29 12.01 -2.82 2.84
CA GLU A 29 12.18 -1.76 3.82
C GLU A 29 10.84 -1.53 4.51
N THR A 30 10.81 -1.75 5.82
CA THR A 30 9.62 -1.56 6.64
C THR A 30 9.46 -0.08 6.99
N VAL A 31 8.25 0.33 7.40
CA VAL A 31 8.02 1.66 8.00
C VAL A 31 8.99 1.92 9.16
N SER A 32 9.36 0.88 9.92
CA SER A 32 10.34 1.01 11.01
C SER A 32 11.74 1.34 10.50
N ASP A 33 12.15 0.80 9.34
CA ASP A 33 13.47 1.07 8.78
C ASP A 33 13.58 2.53 8.32
N TYR A 34 12.50 3.05 7.73
CA TYR A 34 12.40 4.44 7.30
C TYR A 34 12.35 5.44 8.45
N THR A 35 11.52 5.18 9.46
CA THR A 35 11.24 6.12 10.55
C THR A 35 12.32 6.15 11.63
N LYS A 36 13.22 5.15 11.65
CA LYS A 36 14.32 5.05 12.63
C LYS A 36 15.21 6.31 12.67
N TYR A 37 15.34 7.00 11.54
CA TYR A 37 16.22 8.16 11.41
C TYR A 37 15.47 9.50 11.38
N PHE A 38 14.15 9.48 11.61
CA PHE A 38 13.37 10.70 11.60
C PHE A 38 13.74 11.59 12.80
N THR A 39 13.85 12.89 12.52
CA THR A 39 13.85 13.90 13.57
C THR A 39 12.49 13.92 14.28
N GLY A 40 12.41 14.59 15.44
CA GLY A 40 11.12 14.73 16.14
C GLY A 40 10.05 15.44 15.30
N GLU A 41 10.45 16.40 14.47
CA GLU A 41 9.54 17.10 13.55
C GLU A 41 9.07 16.19 12.41
N GLN A 42 9.99 15.44 11.78
CA GLN A 42 9.65 14.45 10.75
C GLN A 42 8.72 13.36 11.30
N PHE A 43 8.95 12.89 12.52
CA PHE A 43 8.08 11.89 13.14
C PHE A 43 6.68 12.45 13.42
N ALA A 44 6.57 13.71 13.86
CA ALA A 44 5.29 14.36 14.07
C ALA A 44 4.53 14.58 12.74
N SER A 45 5.24 15.03 11.70
CA SER A 45 4.69 15.20 10.35
C SER A 45 4.18 13.88 9.78
N TRP A 46 5.02 12.84 9.79
CA TRP A 46 4.67 11.48 9.37
C TRP A 46 3.42 10.96 10.08
N LYS A 47 3.35 11.09 11.41
CA LYS A 47 2.22 10.63 12.20
C LYS A 47 0.94 11.39 11.85
N SER A 48 1.02 12.72 11.73
CA SER A 48 -0.13 13.55 11.36
C SER A 48 -0.67 13.21 9.97
N ARG A 49 0.23 13.02 8.98
CA ARG A 49 -0.13 12.61 7.62
C ARG A 49 -0.74 11.21 7.59
N THR A 50 -0.20 10.28 8.38
CA THR A 50 -0.74 8.92 8.54
C THR A 50 -2.15 8.96 9.09
N GLU A 51 -2.38 9.73 10.16
CA GLU A 51 -3.71 9.90 10.77
C GLU A 51 -4.71 10.53 9.80
N GLY A 52 -4.30 11.57 9.06
CA GLY A 52 -5.13 12.21 8.04
C GLY A 52 -5.51 11.26 6.91
N CYS A 53 -4.55 10.53 6.36
CA CYS A 53 -4.78 9.50 5.35
C CYS A 53 -5.72 8.41 5.88
N THR A 54 -5.47 7.91 7.09
CA THR A 54 -6.28 6.85 7.70
C THR A 54 -7.71 7.34 7.97
N SER A 55 -7.89 8.61 8.34
CA SER A 55 -9.22 9.21 8.51
C SER A 55 -9.99 9.32 7.20
N LEU A 56 -9.31 9.45 6.06
CA LEU A 56 -9.94 9.56 4.74
C LEU A 56 -10.31 8.18 4.16
N TYR A 57 -9.39 7.22 4.27
CA TYR A 57 -9.52 5.92 3.61
C TYR A 57 -10.03 4.80 4.53
N GLY A 58 -9.81 4.94 5.85
CA GLY A 58 -10.22 3.99 6.88
C GLY A 58 -9.03 3.23 7.50
N GLU A 59 -9.24 2.77 8.73
CA GLU A 59 -8.24 2.08 9.57
C GLU A 59 -7.67 0.82 8.90
N GLN A 60 -8.47 0.14 8.07
CA GLN A 60 -8.05 -1.05 7.33
C GLN A 60 -6.92 -0.77 6.33
N TYR A 61 -6.64 0.50 6.01
CA TYR A 61 -5.57 0.92 5.11
C TYR A 61 -4.43 1.64 5.85
N ARG A 62 -4.35 1.53 7.19
CA ARG A 62 -3.30 2.20 7.99
C ARG A 62 -1.89 1.93 7.46
N GLU A 63 -1.57 0.69 7.13
CA GLU A 63 -0.23 0.32 6.62
C GLU A 63 0.10 1.04 5.30
N ASP A 64 -0.83 1.05 4.34
CA ASP A 64 -0.67 1.81 3.09
C ASP A 64 -0.51 3.32 3.39
N CYS A 65 -1.26 3.86 4.36
CA CYS A 65 -1.13 5.25 4.79
C CYS A 65 0.21 5.56 5.49
N GLU A 66 0.78 4.61 6.24
CA GLU A 66 2.10 4.74 6.85
C GLU A 66 3.20 4.79 5.77
N TYR A 67 3.14 3.91 4.77
CA TYR A 67 4.08 3.91 3.64
C TYR A 67 3.94 5.16 2.76
N TYR A 68 2.70 5.60 2.47
CA TYR A 68 2.46 6.85 1.78
C TYR A 68 3.10 8.02 2.53
N SER A 69 2.92 8.06 3.85
CA SER A 69 3.43 9.16 4.68
C SER A 69 4.95 9.18 4.72
N VAL A 70 5.58 8.00 4.81
CA VAL A 70 7.04 7.86 4.67
C VAL A 70 7.52 8.38 3.32
N ALA A 71 6.89 7.95 2.23
CA ALA A 71 7.29 8.35 0.89
C ALA A 71 7.22 9.87 0.72
N MET A 72 6.21 10.51 1.31
CA MET A 72 6.08 11.97 1.32
C MET A 72 7.16 12.68 2.16
N GLU A 73 7.57 12.13 3.31
CA GLU A 73 8.67 12.71 4.10
C GLU A 73 10.00 12.69 3.32
N TYR A 74 10.31 11.57 2.65
CA TYR A 74 11.52 11.47 1.83
C TYR A 74 11.43 12.31 0.56
N TYR A 75 10.25 12.38 -0.07
CA TYR A 75 10.01 13.30 -1.19
C TYR A 75 10.31 14.76 -0.80
N GLU A 76 9.81 15.21 0.35
CA GLU A 76 10.04 16.58 0.84
C GLU A 76 11.50 16.80 1.22
N PHE A 77 12.16 15.81 1.82
CA PHE A 77 13.58 15.87 2.15
C PHE A 77 14.45 16.01 0.89
N TYR A 78 14.30 15.12 -0.10
CA TYR A 78 15.13 15.16 -1.31
C TYR A 78 14.82 16.34 -2.22
N TYR A 79 13.57 16.84 -2.20
CA TYR A 79 13.24 18.13 -2.81
C TYR A 79 14.08 19.28 -2.23
N GLN A 80 14.27 19.31 -0.90
CA GLN A 80 15.05 20.34 -0.22
C GLN A 80 16.56 20.17 -0.43
N GLU A 81 17.06 18.93 -0.43
CA GLU A 81 18.47 18.62 -0.71
C GLU A 81 18.84 18.86 -2.19
N GLY A 82 17.85 18.93 -3.09
CA GLY A 82 18.07 19.07 -4.52
C GLY A 82 18.51 17.78 -5.22
N ASP A 83 18.27 16.63 -4.60
CA ASP A 83 18.51 15.31 -5.20
C ASP A 83 17.33 14.91 -6.08
N GLN A 84 17.42 15.21 -7.38
CA GLN A 84 16.33 15.01 -8.33
C GLN A 84 15.96 13.52 -8.51
N GLU A 85 16.94 12.61 -8.46
CA GLU A 85 16.68 11.18 -8.69
C GLU A 85 15.84 10.60 -7.55
N GLU A 86 16.25 10.84 -6.31
CA GLU A 86 15.51 10.36 -5.14
C GLU A 86 14.18 11.10 -4.96
N TYR A 87 14.13 12.41 -5.26
CA TYR A 87 12.90 13.18 -5.31
C TYR A 87 11.85 12.54 -6.24
N GLU A 88 12.22 12.23 -7.49
CA GLU A 88 11.31 11.61 -8.45
C GLU A 88 10.90 10.20 -8.02
N ARG A 89 11.84 9.43 -7.45
CA ARG A 89 11.60 8.08 -6.96
C ARG A 89 10.55 8.04 -5.86
N TYR A 90 10.70 8.87 -4.83
CA TYR A 90 9.75 8.92 -3.72
C TYR A 90 8.42 9.58 -4.11
N GLY A 91 8.44 10.55 -5.04
CA GLY A 91 7.22 11.11 -5.63
C GLY A 91 6.41 10.06 -6.38
N ALA A 92 7.05 9.22 -7.20
CA ALA A 92 6.39 8.13 -7.91
C ALA A 92 5.79 7.10 -6.94
N ARG A 93 6.53 6.74 -5.88
CA ARG A 93 6.06 5.79 -4.86
C ARG A 93 4.86 6.34 -4.08
N ALA A 94 4.89 7.61 -3.69
CA ALA A 94 3.75 8.25 -3.03
C ALA A 94 2.52 8.27 -3.96
N GLY A 95 2.72 8.58 -5.24
CA GLY A 95 1.66 8.58 -6.26
C GLY A 95 1.04 7.21 -6.48
N GLU A 96 1.84 6.14 -6.52
CA GLU A 96 1.35 4.76 -6.66
C GLU A 96 0.45 4.35 -5.47
N ILE A 97 0.90 4.61 -4.25
CA ILE A 97 0.14 4.26 -3.04
C ILE A 97 -1.15 5.10 -2.97
N TRP A 98 -1.06 6.40 -3.28
CA TRP A 98 -2.23 7.27 -3.30
C TRP A 98 -3.26 6.84 -4.35
N GLY A 99 -2.81 6.50 -5.57
CA GLY A 99 -3.66 5.98 -6.62
C GLY A 99 -4.39 4.69 -6.19
N LYS A 100 -3.65 3.76 -5.58
CA LYS A 100 -4.22 2.52 -5.00
C LYS A 100 -5.30 2.84 -3.95
N LEU A 101 -5.00 3.72 -2.99
CA LEU A 101 -5.96 4.12 -1.95
C LEU A 101 -7.22 4.76 -2.55
N PHE A 102 -7.04 5.64 -3.54
CA PHE A 102 -8.13 6.28 -4.26
C PHE A 102 -9.01 5.26 -4.99
N ASP A 103 -8.42 4.34 -5.76
CA ASP A 103 -9.15 3.33 -6.52
C ASP A 103 -9.90 2.35 -5.61
N LEU A 104 -9.33 2.01 -4.45
CA LEU A 104 -9.96 1.13 -3.48
C LEU A 104 -11.21 1.78 -2.85
N THR A 105 -11.17 3.08 -2.58
CA THR A 105 -12.27 3.81 -1.92
C THR A 105 -13.31 4.35 -2.91
N TYR A 106 -12.88 4.81 -4.08
CA TYR A 106 -13.75 5.50 -5.05
C TYR A 106 -13.85 4.76 -6.40
N GLY A 107 -12.81 4.04 -6.81
CA GLY A 107 -12.77 3.30 -8.08
C GLY A 107 -13.76 2.12 -8.15
N LYS A 108 -14.04 1.45 -7.02
CA LYS A 108 -15.05 0.35 -6.96
C LYS A 108 -16.49 0.81 -7.25
N ASN A 109 -16.81 2.10 -7.13
CA ASN A 109 -18.13 2.63 -7.45
C ASN A 109 -18.33 2.92 -8.95
N SER A 110 -17.29 2.77 -9.78
CA SER A 110 -17.37 3.03 -11.23
C SER A 110 -17.59 1.76 -12.07
N ALA A 111 -17.54 0.57 -11.46
CA ALA A 111 -17.72 -0.72 -12.14
C ALA A 111 -19.14 -1.31 -12.01
N MET A 112 -20.08 -0.55 -11.43
CA MET A 112 -21.52 -0.86 -11.41
C MET A 112 -22.28 0.29 -12.08
N GLY A 113 -22.13 0.42 -13.40
CA GLY A 113 -22.87 1.34 -14.25
C GLY A 113 -23.06 0.73 -15.62
#